data_AF-A0A2V5U5S1-F1
#
_entry.id   AF-A0A2V5U5S1-F1
#
_cell.length_a   1.000
_cell.length_b   1.000
_cell.length_c   1.000
_cell.angle_alpha   90.00
_cell.angle_beta   90.00
_cell.angle_gamma   90.00
#
_symmetry.space_group_name_H-M   'P 1'
#
loop_
_entity.id
_entity.type
_entity.pdbx_description
1 polymer ?
#
loop_
_entity_poly.entity_id
_entity_poly.type
_entity_poly.pdbx_seq_one_letter_code
_entity_poly.pdbx_strand_id
1 'polypeptide(L)'
;MVLLPGPGADAGRRRPQLIQCFGRFRFAPDYECGLIELDPGAVCLRGQRGEAAGEHALAIEKALAGITNQLSALQRKLQIREAELKEAHRHVAGLEEKLLKLKEYRRELKLLKKERRLLRSSAERRVGQVLLAPYRIPEKLAKTVWKKVRKPKSATASEYQKWFERHRPSVQDLERMRDEARKFALRPLISVITPVFDTPVQWLEEAVQSMLSQVYENWELVLVDDGSTNNELLHLLPRLAARDQRIVIAGLGKHGGISAASNHGLALARGEWVAFLDHDDLLEPDALFQNVSVLQKDSCVDLIYSDEDKLTEDGLGSPILKPDWSPDFFLSCNYLCHLIFLRRQLICDVGGFHSDLDGSQDYDLLL
;
A
#
# COMPACT_ATOMS: atom_id res chain seq x y z
N MET A 1 -52.72 21.48 -37.22
CA MET A 1 -53.78 21.01 -38.16
C MET A 1 -54.33 22.24 -38.88
N VAL A 2 -54.58 22.21 -40.19
CA VAL A 2 -55.08 23.37 -40.95
C VAL A 2 -56.51 23.10 -41.42
N LEU A 3 -57.41 24.06 -41.23
CA LEU A 3 -58.81 24.00 -41.68
C LEU A 3 -59.03 24.98 -42.82
N LEU A 4 -59.65 24.52 -43.91
CA LEU A 4 -60.00 25.33 -45.08
C LEU A 4 -61.53 25.56 -45.14
N PRO A 5 -61.99 26.78 -45.44
CA PRO A 5 -63.42 27.06 -45.56
C PRO A 5 -64.01 26.46 -46.85
N GLY A 6 -65.26 25.98 -46.77
CA GLY A 6 -66.02 25.56 -47.96
C GLY A 6 -66.57 26.77 -48.76
N PRO A 7 -67.01 26.57 -50.01
CA PRO A 7 -67.52 27.65 -50.86
C PRO A 7 -68.67 28.42 -50.19
N GLY A 8 -68.55 29.76 -50.11
CA GLY A 8 -69.55 30.64 -49.50
C GLY A 8 -69.51 30.72 -47.96
N ALA A 9 -68.53 30.11 -47.29
CA ALA A 9 -68.37 30.22 -45.85
C ALA A 9 -67.59 31.49 -45.47
N ASP A 10 -68.22 32.38 -44.68
CA ASP A 10 -67.55 33.51 -44.06
C ASP A 10 -66.82 33.06 -42.79
N ALA A 11 -65.50 32.88 -42.93
CA ALA A 11 -64.61 32.48 -41.84
C ALA A 11 -64.61 33.47 -40.67
N GLY A 12 -64.93 34.76 -40.89
CA GLY A 12 -65.01 35.79 -39.86
C GLY A 12 -66.20 35.62 -38.92
N ARG A 13 -67.37 35.24 -39.46
CA ARG A 13 -68.60 35.03 -38.68
C ARG A 13 -68.60 33.75 -37.84
N ARG A 14 -67.88 32.71 -38.27
CA ARG A 14 -67.83 31.40 -37.59
C ARG A 14 -66.74 31.28 -36.51
N ARG A 15 -65.91 32.31 -36.32
CA ARG A 15 -64.76 32.31 -35.38
C ARG A 15 -65.12 31.91 -33.94
N PRO A 16 -66.18 32.45 -33.31
CA PRO A 16 -66.49 32.13 -31.92
C PRO A 16 -66.86 30.65 -31.72
N GLN A 17 -67.53 30.05 -32.71
CA GLN A 17 -67.96 28.65 -32.69
C GLN A 17 -66.78 27.69 -32.85
N LEU A 18 -65.79 28.06 -33.69
CA LEU A 18 -64.57 27.27 -33.87
C LEU A 18 -63.73 27.26 -32.58
N ILE A 19 -63.56 28.40 -31.91
CA ILE A 19 -62.86 28.48 -30.62
C ILE A 19 -63.53 27.59 -29.58
N GLN A 20 -64.87 27.63 -29.49
CA GLN A 20 -65.63 26.83 -28.53
C GLN A 20 -65.57 25.33 -28.84
N CYS A 21 -65.66 24.93 -30.11
CA CYS A 21 -65.58 23.53 -30.52
C CYS A 21 -64.18 22.94 -30.29
N PHE A 22 -63.12 23.60 -30.74
CA PHE A 22 -61.76 23.06 -30.66
C PHE A 22 -61.12 23.23 -29.28
N GLY A 23 -61.58 24.20 -28.47
CA GLY A 23 -61.19 24.32 -27.07
C GLY A 23 -61.54 23.07 -26.25
N ARG A 24 -62.66 22.40 -26.55
CA ARG A 24 -63.02 21.11 -25.92
C ARG A 24 -62.01 19.99 -26.21
N PHE A 25 -61.25 20.10 -27.31
CA PHE A 25 -60.26 19.13 -27.73
C PHE A 25 -58.81 19.59 -27.46
N ARG A 26 -58.62 20.63 -26.64
CA ARG A 26 -57.30 21.22 -26.30
C ARG A 26 -56.50 21.73 -27.51
N PHE A 27 -57.21 22.19 -28.54
CA PHE A 27 -56.61 22.91 -29.66
C PHE A 27 -57.01 24.38 -29.62
N ALA A 28 -56.04 25.26 -29.77
CA ALA A 28 -56.25 26.70 -29.89
C ALA A 28 -55.89 27.16 -31.30
N PRO A 29 -56.66 28.08 -31.89
CA PRO A 29 -56.30 28.70 -33.15
C PRO A 29 -55.04 29.55 -33.01
N ASP A 30 -54.14 29.38 -33.96
CA ASP A 30 -52.86 30.07 -34.08
C ASP A 30 -52.99 31.13 -35.18
N TYR A 31 -53.29 32.36 -34.76
CA TYR A 31 -53.56 33.50 -35.64
C TYR A 31 -52.30 34.21 -36.12
N GLU A 32 -51.13 33.86 -35.57
CA GLU A 32 -49.83 34.40 -35.98
C GLU A 32 -49.19 33.55 -37.08
N CYS A 33 -49.77 32.39 -37.37
CA CYS A 33 -49.33 31.52 -38.46
C CYS A 33 -49.60 32.21 -39.81
N GLY A 34 -48.54 32.65 -40.48
CA GLY A 34 -48.57 33.33 -41.78
C GLY A 34 -48.99 32.41 -42.94
N LEU A 35 -50.23 31.93 -42.92
CA LEU A 35 -50.83 31.08 -43.98
C LEU A 35 -51.50 31.90 -45.09
N ILE A 36 -51.16 33.19 -45.19
CA ILE A 36 -51.71 34.14 -46.17
C ILE A 36 -51.52 33.64 -47.62
N GLU A 37 -50.57 32.75 -47.86
CA GLU A 37 -50.28 32.18 -49.19
C GLU A 37 -51.18 30.99 -49.59
N LEU A 38 -51.98 30.40 -48.67
CA LEU A 38 -52.78 29.20 -48.97
C LEU A 38 -54.27 29.48 -49.19
N ASP A 39 -54.91 30.30 -48.35
CA ASP A 39 -56.29 30.82 -48.51
C ASP A 39 -56.57 31.92 -47.46
N PRO A 40 -57.15 33.08 -47.80
CA PRO A 40 -57.46 34.16 -46.84
C PRO A 40 -58.38 33.76 -45.68
N GLY A 41 -59.09 32.63 -45.76
CA GLY A 41 -59.98 32.10 -44.74
C GLY A 41 -59.44 30.88 -43.97
N ALA A 42 -58.19 30.47 -44.19
CA ALA A 42 -57.59 29.32 -43.50
C ALA A 42 -57.31 29.59 -42.01
N VAL A 43 -57.51 28.57 -41.15
CA VAL A 43 -57.20 28.64 -39.71
C VAL A 43 -56.25 27.50 -39.31
N CYS A 44 -55.11 27.86 -38.73
CA CYS A 44 -54.18 26.90 -38.13
C CYS A 44 -54.61 26.60 -36.69
N LEU A 45 -54.64 25.32 -36.31
CA LEU A 45 -54.86 24.87 -34.92
C LEU A 45 -53.56 24.30 -34.35
N ARG A 46 -53.11 24.86 -33.22
CA ARG A 46 -51.96 24.40 -32.43
C ARG A 46 -52.46 23.67 -31.17
N GLY A 47 -51.87 22.51 -30.87
CA GLY A 47 -52.20 21.77 -29.65
C GLY A 47 -51.65 22.49 -28.43
N GLN A 48 -52.48 22.76 -27.43
CA GLN A 48 -52.02 23.30 -26.14
C GLN A 48 -51.30 22.18 -25.38
N ARG A 49 -49.96 22.17 -25.39
CA ARG A 49 -49.17 21.34 -24.47
C ARG A 49 -49.24 22.00 -23.09
N GLY A 50 -49.86 21.34 -22.12
CA GLY A 50 -49.91 21.84 -20.73
C GLY A 50 -48.52 21.83 -20.11
N GLU A 51 -48.17 22.89 -19.37
CA GLU A 51 -46.87 23.12 -18.72
C GLU A 51 -46.40 21.92 -17.86
N ALA A 52 -47.33 21.19 -17.23
CA ALA A 52 -47.03 19.98 -16.46
C ALA A 52 -46.33 18.87 -17.28
N ALA A 53 -46.58 18.77 -18.59
CA ALA A 53 -45.94 17.75 -19.43
C ALA A 53 -44.45 18.04 -19.69
N GLY A 54 -44.03 19.31 -19.66
CA GLY A 54 -42.63 19.72 -19.85
C GLY A 54 -41.78 19.47 -18.60
N GLU A 55 -42.33 19.74 -17.41
CA GLU A 55 -41.64 19.45 -16.14
C GLU A 55 -41.47 17.95 -15.91
N HIS A 56 -42.50 17.15 -16.21
CA HIS A 56 -42.39 15.69 -16.15
C HIS A 56 -41.37 15.14 -17.16
N ALA A 57 -41.30 15.69 -18.37
CA ALA A 57 -40.30 15.29 -19.36
C ALA A 57 -38.86 15.58 -18.88
N LEU A 58 -38.62 16.77 -18.32
CA LEU A 58 -37.31 17.16 -17.79
C LEU A 58 -36.89 16.30 -16.58
N ALA A 59 -37.84 15.97 -15.70
CA ALA A 59 -37.60 15.08 -14.56
C ALA A 59 -37.23 13.66 -15.02
N ILE A 60 -37.90 13.14 -16.06
CA ILE A 60 -37.61 11.84 -16.65
C ILE A 60 -36.23 11.85 -17.31
N GLU A 61 -35.87 12.88 -18.08
CA GLU A 61 -34.55 13.01 -18.69
C GLU A 61 -33.43 13.06 -17.65
N LYS A 62 -33.61 13.81 -16.57
CA LYS A 62 -32.64 13.88 -15.47
C LYS A 62 -32.49 12.53 -14.75
N ALA A 63 -33.58 11.81 -14.54
CA ALA A 63 -33.55 10.47 -13.96
C ALA A 63 -32.82 9.47 -14.88
N LEU A 64 -33.10 9.50 -16.19
CA LEU A 64 -32.43 8.65 -17.18
C LEU A 64 -30.94 8.96 -17.28
N ALA A 65 -30.54 10.23 -17.24
CA ALA A 65 -29.14 10.62 -17.20
C ALA A 65 -28.43 10.11 -15.93
N GLY A 66 -29.10 10.20 -14.78
CA GLY A 66 -28.60 9.64 -13.51
C GLY A 66 -28.36 8.13 -13.57
N ILE A 67 -29.33 7.38 -14.10
CA ILE A 67 -29.23 5.92 -14.28
C ILE A 67 -28.09 5.58 -15.26
N THR A 68 -27.95 6.34 -16.34
CA THR A 68 -26.91 6.10 -17.36
C THR A 68 -25.51 6.34 -16.78
N ASN A 69 -25.35 7.38 -15.96
CA ASN A 69 -24.11 7.65 -15.23
C ASN A 69 -23.78 6.52 -14.24
N GLN A 70 -24.77 6.04 -13.48
CA GLN A 70 -24.58 4.91 -12.56
C GLN A 70 -24.19 3.62 -13.29
N LEU A 71 -24.84 3.31 -14.42
CA LEU A 71 -24.49 2.18 -15.27
C LEU A 71 -23.05 2.29 -15.79
N SER A 72 -22.64 3.47 -16.24
CA SER A 72 -21.26 3.70 -16.71
C SER A 72 -20.22 3.52 -15.58
N ALA A 73 -20.53 3.96 -14.35
CA ALA A 73 -19.66 3.79 -13.20
C ALA A 73 -19.54 2.32 -12.78
N LEU A 74 -20.66 1.57 -12.80
CA LEU A 74 -20.65 0.13 -12.53
C LEU A 74 -19.88 -0.65 -13.59
N GLN A 75 -20.01 -0.28 -14.87
CA GLN A 75 -19.25 -0.89 -15.97
C GLN A 75 -17.74 -0.68 -15.79
N ARG A 76 -17.30 0.53 -15.40
CA ARG A 76 -15.88 0.79 -15.10
C ARG A 76 -15.39 -0.06 -13.93
N LYS A 77 -16.18 -0.16 -12.85
CA LYS A 77 -15.84 -1.02 -11.70
C LYS A 77 -15.70 -2.50 -12.12
N LEU A 78 -16.61 -2.99 -12.96
CA LEU A 78 -16.55 -4.36 -13.48
C LEU A 78 -15.27 -4.58 -14.30
N GLN A 79 -14.93 -3.66 -15.19
CA GLN A 79 -13.71 -3.76 -16.00
C GLN A 79 -12.43 -3.78 -15.16
N ILE A 80 -12.37 -2.99 -14.08
CA ILE A 80 -11.24 -3.00 -13.15
C ILE A 80 -11.14 -4.36 -12.45
N ARG A 81 -12.26 -4.87 -11.90
CA ARG A 81 -12.28 -6.18 -11.24
C ARG A 81 -11.93 -7.33 -12.19
N GLU A 82 -12.36 -7.25 -13.46
CA GLU A 82 -11.95 -8.23 -14.49
C GLU A 82 -10.45 -8.18 -14.78
N ALA A 83 -9.83 -6.99 -14.78
CA ALA A 83 -8.39 -6.84 -14.97
C ALA A 83 -7.61 -7.41 -13.77
N GLU A 84 -8.02 -7.07 -12.54
CA GLU A 84 -7.44 -7.62 -11.31
C GLU A 84 -7.55 -9.15 -11.26
N LEU A 85 -8.71 -9.70 -11.63
CA LEU A 85 -8.93 -11.14 -11.68
C LEU A 85 -8.01 -11.83 -12.70
N LYS A 86 -7.80 -11.22 -13.88
CA LYS A 86 -6.84 -11.72 -14.89
C LYS A 86 -5.40 -11.69 -14.37
N GLU A 87 -5.03 -10.68 -13.60
CA GLU A 87 -3.70 -10.59 -13.00
C GLU A 87 -3.50 -11.64 -11.90
N ALA A 88 -4.48 -11.81 -11.01
CA ALA A 88 -4.47 -12.86 -10.01
C ALA A 88 -4.33 -14.26 -10.65
N HIS A 89 -5.07 -14.55 -11.73
CA HIS A 89 -4.93 -15.82 -12.47
C HIS A 89 -3.52 -16.02 -13.04
N ARG A 90 -2.88 -14.98 -13.58
CA ARG A 90 -1.48 -15.06 -14.06
C ARG A 90 -0.52 -15.36 -12.91
N HIS A 91 -0.73 -14.75 -11.75
CA HIS A 91 0.09 -15.00 -10.57
C HIS A 91 -0.05 -16.45 -10.06
N VAL A 92 -1.29 -16.96 -9.96
CA VAL A 92 -1.58 -18.35 -9.59
C VAL A 92 -0.90 -19.33 -10.56
N ALA A 93 -1.01 -19.10 -11.87
CA ALA A 93 -0.34 -19.95 -12.87
C ALA A 93 1.19 -19.97 -12.68
N GLY A 94 1.80 -18.82 -12.37
CA GLY A 94 3.23 -18.73 -12.05
C GLY A 94 3.63 -19.51 -10.79
N LEU A 95 2.78 -19.49 -9.76
CA LEU A 95 2.99 -20.28 -8.54
C LEU A 95 2.87 -21.79 -8.80
N GLU A 96 1.92 -22.21 -9.63
CA GLU A 96 1.76 -23.61 -10.03
C GLU A 96 3.00 -24.13 -10.78
N GLU A 97 3.59 -23.33 -11.68
CA GLU A 97 4.83 -23.67 -12.38
C GLU A 97 6.00 -23.84 -11.40
N LYS A 98 6.15 -22.91 -10.45
CA LYS A 98 7.18 -23.00 -9.39
C LYS A 98 6.99 -24.24 -8.53
N LEU A 99 5.75 -24.57 -8.15
CA LEU A 99 5.42 -25.76 -7.37
C LEU A 99 5.77 -27.05 -8.13
N LEU A 100 5.56 -27.08 -9.45
CA LEU A 100 5.92 -28.22 -10.28
C LEU A 100 7.44 -28.45 -10.31
N LYS A 101 8.22 -27.39 -10.53
CA LYS A 101 9.70 -27.44 -10.48
C LYS A 101 10.21 -27.93 -9.12
N LEU A 102 9.62 -27.46 -8.02
CA LEU A 102 9.98 -27.94 -6.68
C LEU A 102 9.69 -29.43 -6.48
N LYS A 103 8.58 -29.94 -7.03
CA LYS A 103 8.26 -31.37 -6.99
C LYS A 103 9.28 -32.19 -7.80
N GLU A 104 9.73 -31.70 -8.95
CA GLU A 104 10.78 -32.32 -9.77
C GLU A 104 12.12 -32.36 -9.03
N TYR A 105 12.59 -31.23 -8.51
CA TYR A 105 13.83 -31.18 -7.71
C TYR A 105 13.78 -32.11 -6.50
N ARG A 106 12.62 -32.23 -5.84
CA ARG A 106 12.46 -33.17 -4.73
C ARG A 106 12.59 -34.64 -5.17
N ARG A 107 12.15 -34.99 -6.38
CA ARG A 107 12.32 -36.34 -6.96
C ARG A 107 13.78 -36.60 -7.32
N GLU A 108 14.44 -35.66 -7.99
CA GLU A 108 15.86 -35.75 -8.33
C GLU A 108 16.72 -35.89 -7.08
N LEU A 109 16.46 -35.09 -6.04
CA LEU A 109 17.16 -35.19 -4.76
C LEU A 109 16.99 -36.56 -4.09
N LYS A 110 15.82 -37.19 -4.24
CA LYS A 110 15.61 -38.56 -3.73
C LYS A 110 16.44 -39.58 -4.53
N LEU A 111 16.51 -39.45 -5.85
CA LEU A 111 17.32 -40.32 -6.71
C LEU A 111 18.82 -40.16 -6.40
N LEU A 112 19.32 -38.92 -6.38
CA LEU A 112 20.70 -38.61 -6.04
C LEU A 112 21.09 -39.07 -4.64
N LYS A 113 20.17 -38.99 -3.65
CA LYS A 113 20.41 -39.54 -2.31
C LYS A 113 20.52 -41.07 -2.31
N LYS A 114 19.70 -41.77 -3.11
CA LYS A 114 19.80 -43.23 -3.28
C LYS A 114 21.11 -43.62 -3.96
N GLU A 115 21.46 -42.95 -5.04
CA GLU A 115 22.71 -43.17 -5.79
C GLU A 115 23.94 -42.90 -4.92
N ARG A 116 23.95 -41.78 -4.18
CA ARG A 116 25.00 -41.47 -3.20
C ARG A 116 25.11 -42.53 -2.11
N ARG A 117 24.00 -43.15 -1.69
CA ARG A 117 24.00 -44.23 -0.69
C ARG A 117 24.60 -45.51 -1.25
N LEU A 118 24.29 -45.84 -2.50
CA LEU A 118 24.86 -46.99 -3.23
C LEU A 118 26.37 -46.82 -3.47
N LEU A 119 26.78 -45.64 -3.93
CA LEU A 119 28.19 -45.26 -4.09
C LEU A 119 28.93 -45.20 -2.74
N ARG A 120 28.22 -44.95 -1.62
CA ARG A 120 28.80 -45.04 -0.27
C ARG A 120 29.13 -46.46 0.14
N SER A 121 28.38 -47.44 -0.35
CA SER A 121 28.57 -48.85 -0.04
C SER A 121 29.42 -49.61 -1.07
N SER A 122 29.76 -49.01 -2.22
CA SER A 122 30.50 -49.71 -3.29
C SER A 122 31.99 -49.90 -2.97
N ALA A 123 32.59 -50.94 -3.57
CA ALA A 123 34.02 -51.21 -3.47
C ALA A 123 34.87 -50.09 -4.10
N GLU A 124 34.35 -49.42 -5.14
CA GLU A 124 35.05 -48.34 -5.83
C GLU A 124 35.29 -47.13 -4.92
N ARG A 125 34.41 -46.87 -3.94
CA ARG A 125 34.66 -45.82 -2.94
C ARG A 125 35.80 -46.16 -2.01
N ARG A 126 35.98 -47.44 -1.65
CA ARG A 126 37.11 -47.86 -0.79
C ARG A 126 38.42 -47.72 -1.56
N VAL A 127 38.43 -48.17 -2.81
CA VAL A 127 39.57 -48.00 -3.73
C VAL A 127 39.86 -46.52 -3.97
N GLY A 128 38.83 -45.71 -4.24
CA GLY A 128 38.94 -44.27 -4.42
C GLY A 128 39.40 -43.53 -3.17
N GLN A 129 39.03 -43.94 -1.96
CA GLN A 129 39.54 -43.34 -0.72
C GLN A 129 41.04 -43.61 -0.51
N VAL A 130 41.54 -44.77 -0.93
CA VAL A 130 42.96 -45.12 -0.86
C VAL A 130 43.74 -44.37 -1.94
N LEU A 131 43.26 -44.36 -3.19
CA LEU A 131 43.91 -43.69 -4.31
C LEU A 131 43.90 -42.16 -4.18
N LEU A 132 42.85 -41.58 -3.61
CA LEU A 132 42.72 -40.13 -3.39
C LEU A 132 43.25 -39.69 -2.02
N ALA A 133 43.76 -40.59 -1.18
CA ALA A 133 44.35 -40.24 0.13
C ALA A 133 45.48 -39.19 0.02
N PRO A 134 46.39 -39.25 -0.98
CA PRO A 134 47.41 -38.22 -1.18
C PRO A 134 46.84 -36.88 -1.69
N TYR A 135 45.65 -36.90 -2.31
CA TYR A 135 44.97 -35.74 -2.89
C TYR A 135 43.85 -35.20 -2.00
N ARG A 136 43.71 -35.73 -0.76
CA ARG A 136 42.77 -35.22 0.23
C ARG A 136 43.21 -33.84 0.66
N ILE A 137 42.61 -32.84 0.02
CA ILE A 137 42.75 -31.44 0.37
C ILE A 137 42.39 -31.27 1.86
N PRO A 138 43.27 -30.67 2.69
CA PRO A 138 42.98 -30.40 4.10
C PRO A 138 41.64 -29.68 4.22
N GLU A 139 40.82 -30.04 5.21
CA GLU A 139 39.44 -29.56 5.37
C GLU A 139 39.34 -28.01 5.38
N LYS A 140 40.41 -27.34 5.81
CA LYS A 140 40.58 -25.89 5.72
C LYS A 140 40.69 -25.39 4.27
N LEU A 141 41.54 -26.00 3.42
CA LEU A 141 41.61 -25.65 1.99
C LEU A 141 40.30 -26.01 1.27
N ALA A 142 39.67 -27.14 1.61
CA ALA A 142 38.41 -27.54 0.99
C ALA A 142 37.31 -26.51 1.27
N LYS A 143 37.19 -25.98 2.50
CA LYS A 143 36.28 -24.87 2.83
C LYS A 143 36.61 -23.59 2.08
N THR A 144 37.88 -23.26 1.87
CA THR A 144 38.31 -22.10 1.08
C THR A 144 38.00 -22.25 -0.41
N VAL A 145 38.16 -23.45 -0.97
CA VAL A 145 37.84 -23.78 -2.37
C VAL A 145 36.32 -23.86 -2.57
N TRP A 146 35.57 -24.43 -1.62
CA TRP A 146 34.10 -24.47 -1.69
C TRP A 146 33.47 -23.09 -1.58
N LYS A 147 34.06 -22.17 -0.78
CA LYS A 147 33.69 -20.74 -0.79
C LYS A 147 33.99 -20.05 -2.13
N LYS A 148 34.98 -20.51 -2.90
CA LYS A 148 35.31 -19.99 -4.25
C LYS A 148 34.47 -20.61 -5.36
N VAL A 149 34.06 -21.87 -5.23
CA VAL A 149 33.35 -22.64 -6.27
C VAL A 149 31.83 -22.48 -6.17
N ARG A 150 31.29 -22.22 -4.97
CA ARG A 150 29.89 -21.84 -4.78
C ARG A 150 29.74 -20.33 -5.01
N LYS A 151 29.99 -19.89 -6.25
CA LYS A 151 29.36 -18.66 -6.72
C LYS A 151 27.86 -18.99 -6.87
N PRO A 152 26.93 -18.40 -6.10
CA PRO A 152 25.59 -18.22 -6.63
C PRO A 152 25.75 -17.55 -8.00
N LYS A 153 24.83 -17.78 -8.96
CA LYS A 153 24.81 -16.99 -10.21
C LYS A 153 24.84 -15.52 -9.78
N SER A 154 26.01 -14.90 -9.84
CA SER A 154 26.20 -13.56 -9.32
C SER A 154 25.57 -12.66 -10.36
N ALA A 155 24.34 -12.20 -10.10
CA ALA A 155 24.01 -10.85 -10.51
C ALA A 155 25.18 -10.00 -9.98
N THR A 156 25.97 -9.44 -10.90
CA THR A 156 27.00 -8.49 -10.52
C THR A 156 26.31 -7.40 -9.72
N ALA A 157 26.74 -7.16 -8.49
CA ALA A 157 26.14 -6.13 -7.64
C ALA A 157 26.01 -4.83 -8.43
N SER A 158 24.82 -4.22 -8.36
CA SER A 158 24.53 -2.98 -9.05
C SER A 158 25.50 -1.87 -8.61
N GLU A 159 25.62 -0.80 -9.40
CA GLU A 159 26.44 0.34 -8.99
C GLU A 159 25.96 0.92 -7.67
N TYR A 160 24.63 0.99 -7.48
CA TYR A 160 24.01 1.39 -6.23
C TYR A 160 24.40 0.46 -5.07
N GLN A 161 24.30 -0.86 -5.22
CA GLN A 161 24.69 -1.80 -4.14
C GLN A 161 26.16 -1.63 -3.75
N LYS A 162 27.06 -1.43 -4.72
CA LYS A 162 28.48 -1.14 -4.43
C LYS A 162 28.67 0.20 -3.74
N TRP A 163 27.88 1.21 -4.10
CA TRP A 163 27.89 2.50 -3.44
C TRP A 163 27.39 2.35 -2.00
N PHE A 164 26.25 1.69 -1.79
CA PHE A 164 25.66 1.47 -0.47
C PHE A 164 26.64 0.74 0.45
N GLU A 165 27.21 -0.39 0.03
CA GLU A 165 28.19 -1.15 0.84
C GLU A 165 29.47 -0.36 1.19
N ARG A 166 29.82 0.67 0.40
CA ARG A 166 30.96 1.56 0.71
C ARG A 166 30.62 2.65 1.71
N HIS A 167 29.35 3.05 1.79
CA HIS A 167 28.88 4.14 2.65
C HIS A 167 28.20 3.63 3.92
N ARG A 168 27.80 2.35 3.95
CA ARG A 168 27.27 1.70 5.14
C ARG A 168 28.33 1.68 6.25
N PRO A 169 28.00 2.08 7.49
CA PRO A 169 28.95 2.09 8.59
C PRO A 169 29.59 0.71 8.81
N SER A 170 30.91 0.70 8.99
CA SER A 170 31.60 -0.52 9.40
C SER A 170 31.33 -0.82 10.88
N VAL A 171 31.67 -2.04 11.33
CA VAL A 171 31.57 -2.41 12.76
C VAL A 171 32.33 -1.42 13.66
N GLN A 172 33.50 -0.95 13.22
CA GLN A 172 34.29 0.03 13.97
C GLN A 172 33.62 1.41 14.00
N ASP A 173 32.95 1.80 12.92
CA ASP A 173 32.18 3.05 12.88
C ASP A 173 30.99 2.97 13.84
N LEU A 174 30.26 1.85 13.85
CA LEU A 174 29.13 1.61 14.75
C LEU A 174 29.55 1.64 16.24
N GLU A 175 30.71 1.07 16.58
CA GLU A 175 31.28 1.16 17.93
C GLU A 175 31.59 2.62 18.31
N ARG A 176 32.21 3.38 17.41
CA ARG A 176 32.48 4.81 17.63
C ARG A 176 31.18 5.61 17.80
N MET A 177 30.19 5.36 16.96
CA MET A 177 28.88 6.04 17.00
C MET A 177 28.15 5.72 18.32
N ARG A 178 28.23 4.48 18.82
CA ARG A 178 27.68 4.13 20.14
C ARG A 178 28.32 4.95 21.27
N ASP A 179 29.64 5.05 21.28
CA ASP A 179 30.36 5.84 22.29
C ASP A 179 30.10 7.35 22.17
N GLU A 180 29.85 7.84 20.96
CA GLU A 180 29.44 9.21 20.69
C GLU A 180 28.01 9.47 21.18
N ALA A 181 27.04 8.61 20.88
CA ALA A 181 25.65 8.73 21.33
C ALA A 181 25.52 8.79 22.85
N ARG A 182 26.40 8.11 23.60
CA ARG A 182 26.45 8.19 25.06
C ARG A 182 26.85 9.57 25.58
N LYS A 183 27.52 10.38 24.75
CA LYS A 183 28.02 11.73 25.05
C LYS A 183 27.17 12.84 24.46
N PHE A 184 26.10 12.53 23.72
CA PHE A 184 25.16 13.53 23.21
C PHE A 184 24.58 14.38 24.35
N ALA A 185 24.38 15.67 24.06
CA ALA A 185 23.78 16.60 25.00
C ALA A 185 22.27 16.34 25.13
N LEU A 186 21.60 16.10 24.00
CA LEU A 186 20.21 15.65 23.96
C LEU A 186 20.18 14.14 23.75
N ARG A 187 19.55 13.42 24.68
CA ARG A 187 19.41 11.96 24.62
C ARG A 187 17.97 11.54 24.88
N PRO A 188 17.01 11.99 24.05
CA PRO A 188 15.60 11.68 24.28
C PRO A 188 15.35 10.17 24.20
N LEU A 189 14.36 9.70 24.95
CA LEU A 189 13.84 8.35 24.77
C LEU A 189 13.02 8.31 23.47
N ILE A 190 13.31 7.32 22.63
CA ILE A 190 12.58 7.05 21.39
C ILE A 190 11.66 5.85 21.62
N SER A 191 10.35 6.03 21.45
CA SER A 191 9.40 4.92 21.41
C SER A 191 9.18 4.50 19.97
N VAL A 192 9.61 3.28 19.62
CA VAL A 192 9.29 2.67 18.33
C VAL A 192 8.03 1.84 18.49
N ILE A 193 7.00 2.12 17.71
CA ILE A 193 5.71 1.43 17.77
C ILE A 193 5.60 0.51 16.55
N THR A 194 5.24 -0.75 16.80
CA THR A 194 5.07 -1.76 15.75
C THR A 194 3.76 -2.52 15.99
N PRO A 195 2.69 -2.17 15.27
CA PRO A 195 1.50 -3.01 15.17
C PRO A 195 1.85 -4.38 14.59
N VAL A 196 1.29 -5.46 15.15
CA VAL A 196 1.44 -6.82 14.65
C VAL A 196 0.07 -7.48 14.50
N PHE A 197 -0.16 -8.14 13.37
CA PHE A 197 -1.40 -8.86 13.09
C PHE A 197 -1.14 -10.06 12.20
N ASP A 198 -1.20 -11.27 12.77
CA ASP A 198 -0.89 -12.54 12.08
C ASP A 198 0.43 -12.52 11.30
N THR A 199 1.36 -11.68 11.74
CA THR A 199 2.70 -11.47 11.16
C THR A 199 3.50 -12.78 11.15
N PRO A 200 4.17 -13.11 10.03
CA PRO A 200 5.14 -14.21 10.00
C PRO A 200 6.24 -14.03 11.04
N VAL A 201 6.39 -15.02 11.92
CA VAL A 201 7.34 -15.04 13.06
C VAL A 201 8.76 -14.64 12.64
N GLN A 202 9.23 -15.13 11.50
CA GLN A 202 10.57 -14.84 11.00
C GLN A 202 10.80 -13.34 10.69
N TRP A 203 9.79 -12.65 10.16
CA TRP A 203 9.90 -11.23 9.82
C TRP A 203 9.93 -10.38 11.08
N LEU A 204 9.03 -10.67 12.03
CA LEU A 204 9.02 -9.97 13.32
C LEU A 204 10.31 -10.21 14.11
N GLU A 205 10.87 -11.42 14.08
CA GLU A 205 12.15 -11.69 14.73
C GLU A 205 13.30 -10.87 14.11
N GLU A 206 13.33 -10.70 12.79
CA GLU A 206 14.32 -9.87 12.10
C GLU A 206 14.12 -8.37 12.43
N ALA A 207 12.88 -7.88 12.42
CA ALA A 207 12.53 -6.51 12.80
C ALA A 207 12.99 -6.19 14.24
N VAL A 208 12.64 -7.04 15.21
CA VAL A 208 13.10 -6.89 16.61
C VAL A 208 14.61 -6.99 16.72
N GLN A 209 15.26 -7.88 15.96
CA GLN A 209 16.71 -7.98 15.95
C GLN A 209 17.39 -6.71 15.40
N SER A 210 16.76 -6.02 14.45
CA SER A 210 17.22 -4.73 13.92
C SER A 210 17.10 -3.60 14.95
N MET A 211 16.11 -3.67 15.85
CA MET A 211 15.99 -2.76 16.99
C MET A 211 17.04 -3.05 18.05
N LEU A 212 17.28 -4.32 18.38
CA LEU A 212 18.31 -4.74 19.33
C LEU A 212 19.74 -4.40 18.86
N SER A 213 19.96 -4.27 17.55
CA SER A 213 21.28 -3.93 16.98
C SER A 213 21.57 -2.43 16.95
N GLN A 214 20.61 -1.56 17.28
CA GLN A 214 20.78 -0.12 17.24
C GLN A 214 21.96 0.35 18.10
N VAL A 215 22.74 1.29 17.56
CA VAL A 215 23.89 1.88 18.29
C VAL A 215 23.46 2.93 19.30
N TYR A 216 22.34 3.63 19.06
CA TYR A 216 21.69 4.46 20.06
C TYR A 216 20.92 3.57 21.03
N GLU A 217 21.14 3.74 22.34
CA GLU A 217 20.67 2.78 23.36
C GLU A 217 19.37 3.21 24.06
N ASN A 218 19.00 4.50 24.00
CA ASN A 218 17.86 5.05 24.74
C ASN A 218 16.56 4.96 23.92
N TRP A 219 16.07 3.75 23.75
CA TRP A 219 14.82 3.45 23.05
C TRP A 219 13.96 2.46 23.81
N GLU A 220 12.69 2.40 23.45
CA GLU A 220 11.79 1.29 23.76
C GLU A 220 11.07 0.84 22.48
N LEU A 221 10.67 -0.42 22.46
CA LEU A 221 9.91 -1.02 21.36
C LEU A 221 8.56 -1.46 21.90
N VAL A 222 7.48 -0.89 21.39
CA VAL A 222 6.10 -1.21 21.77
C VAL A 222 5.48 -2.05 20.66
N LEU A 223 5.44 -3.37 20.87
CA LEU A 223 4.76 -4.30 19.97
C LEU A 223 3.28 -4.38 20.37
N VAL A 224 2.37 -4.06 19.45
CA VAL A 224 0.93 -4.06 19.71
C VAL A 224 0.24 -5.12 18.88
N ASP A 225 -0.19 -6.20 19.52
CA ASP A 225 -0.99 -7.25 18.89
C ASP A 225 -2.41 -6.78 18.60
N ASP A 226 -2.75 -6.68 17.32
CA ASP A 226 -4.06 -6.28 16.81
C ASP A 226 -5.02 -7.48 16.71
N GLY A 227 -5.03 -8.32 17.74
CA GLY A 227 -5.92 -9.47 17.84
C GLY A 227 -5.55 -10.63 16.91
N SER A 228 -4.26 -10.99 16.84
CA SER A 228 -3.78 -12.12 16.03
C SER A 228 -4.41 -13.45 16.43
N THR A 229 -4.55 -14.33 15.44
CA THR A 229 -5.03 -15.71 15.58
C THR A 229 -3.93 -16.75 15.39
N ASN A 230 -2.78 -16.34 14.86
CA ASN A 230 -1.61 -17.18 14.64
C ASN A 230 -0.95 -17.56 15.98
N ASN A 231 -1.09 -18.82 16.37
CA ASN A 231 -0.50 -19.36 17.61
C ASN A 231 1.02 -19.21 17.70
N GLU A 232 1.75 -19.31 16.57
CA GLU A 232 3.20 -19.17 16.60
C GLU A 232 3.62 -17.75 16.98
N LEU A 233 2.93 -16.74 16.44
CA LEU A 233 3.13 -15.33 16.80
C LEU A 233 2.75 -15.08 18.27
N LEU A 234 1.59 -15.56 18.71
CA LEU A 234 1.15 -15.40 20.11
C LEU A 234 2.12 -16.05 21.11
N HIS A 235 2.77 -17.16 20.74
CA HIS A 235 3.82 -17.76 21.55
C HIS A 235 5.18 -17.04 21.46
N LEU A 236 5.44 -16.32 20.35
CA LEU A 236 6.67 -15.56 20.15
C LEU A 236 6.68 -14.27 20.98
N LEU A 237 5.59 -13.50 21.02
CA LEU A 237 5.55 -12.17 21.64
C LEU A 237 6.08 -12.14 23.09
N PRO A 238 5.65 -13.01 24.02
CA PRO A 238 6.19 -13.02 25.38
C PRO A 238 7.69 -13.37 25.44
N ARG A 239 8.17 -14.19 24.49
CA ARG A 239 9.59 -14.53 24.40
C ARG A 239 10.42 -13.35 23.92
N LEU A 240 9.89 -12.53 23.02
CA LEU A 240 10.55 -11.29 22.59
C LEU A 240 10.66 -10.29 23.75
N ALA A 241 9.58 -10.09 24.51
CA ALA A 241 9.61 -9.24 25.71
C ALA A 241 10.64 -9.71 26.75
N ALA A 242 10.83 -11.02 26.87
CA ALA A 242 11.82 -11.59 27.78
C ALA A 242 13.28 -11.42 27.33
N ARG A 243 13.53 -11.08 26.04
CA ARG A 243 14.90 -10.88 25.52
C ARG A 243 15.51 -9.56 25.96
N ASP A 244 14.71 -8.51 26.11
CA ASP A 244 15.17 -7.17 26.46
C ASP A 244 14.06 -6.39 27.18
N GLN A 245 14.38 -5.77 28.32
CA GLN A 245 13.41 -5.03 29.14
C GLN A 245 12.83 -3.79 28.45
N ARG A 246 13.46 -3.32 27.36
CA ARG A 246 12.98 -2.22 26.53
C ARG A 246 11.84 -2.63 25.59
N ILE A 247 11.56 -3.93 25.46
CA ILE A 247 10.49 -4.45 24.61
C ILE A 247 9.22 -4.61 25.45
N VAL A 248 8.20 -3.84 25.10
CA VAL A 248 6.87 -3.85 25.72
C VAL A 248 5.89 -4.49 24.76
N ILE A 249 5.11 -5.45 25.25
CA ILE A 249 4.03 -6.09 24.48
C ILE A 249 2.69 -5.58 25.01
N ALA A 250 1.82 -5.18 24.10
CA ALA A 250 0.43 -4.88 24.36
C ALA A 250 -0.46 -5.64 23.39
N GLY A 251 -1.74 -5.77 23.72
CA GLY A 251 -2.71 -6.42 22.84
C GLY A 251 -4.05 -5.71 22.92
N LEU A 252 -4.70 -5.54 21.78
CA LEU A 252 -6.04 -4.95 21.68
C LEU A 252 -7.15 -5.92 22.11
N GLY A 253 -6.86 -7.23 22.12
CA GLY A 253 -7.81 -8.29 22.45
C GLY A 253 -8.86 -8.59 21.36
N LYS A 254 -9.03 -7.70 20.39
CA LYS A 254 -9.79 -7.89 19.16
C LYS A 254 -9.13 -7.10 18.03
N HIS A 255 -9.33 -7.55 16.79
CA HIS A 255 -8.87 -6.85 15.61
C HIS A 255 -9.58 -5.48 15.47
N GLY A 256 -8.79 -4.42 15.56
CA GLY A 256 -9.20 -3.01 15.50
C GLY A 256 -8.57 -2.23 14.35
N GLY A 257 -7.60 -2.81 13.65
CA GLY A 257 -6.91 -2.17 12.52
C GLY A 257 -5.63 -1.45 12.93
N ILE A 258 -4.83 -1.09 11.92
CA ILE A 258 -3.48 -0.55 12.12
C ILE A 258 -3.51 0.77 12.90
N SER A 259 -4.46 1.66 12.63
CA SER A 259 -4.58 2.92 13.38
C SER A 259 -4.94 2.69 14.84
N ALA A 260 -5.82 1.72 15.14
CA ALA A 260 -6.19 1.41 16.51
C ALA A 260 -5.01 0.84 17.29
N ALA A 261 -4.22 -0.04 16.66
CA ALA A 261 -3.02 -0.61 17.25
C ALA A 261 -1.93 0.46 17.46
N SER A 262 -1.69 1.31 16.47
CA SER A 262 -0.74 2.42 16.56
C SER A 262 -1.11 3.42 17.65
N ASN A 263 -2.39 3.81 17.77
CA ASN A 263 -2.87 4.68 18.85
C ASN A 263 -2.73 4.04 20.23
N HIS A 264 -2.98 2.74 20.34
CA HIS A 264 -2.77 2.02 21.60
C HIS A 264 -1.28 1.99 21.97
N GLY A 265 -0.40 1.78 21.00
CA GLY A 265 1.04 1.90 21.17
C GLY A 265 1.46 3.30 21.60
N LEU A 266 0.90 4.34 20.98
CA LEU A 266 1.17 5.76 21.29
C LEU A 266 0.75 6.13 22.72
N ALA A 267 -0.36 5.56 23.21
CA ALA A 267 -0.80 5.74 24.58
C ALA A 267 0.17 5.13 25.61
N LEU A 268 0.84 4.04 25.23
CA LEU A 268 1.84 3.34 26.07
C LEU A 268 3.26 3.89 25.94
N ALA A 269 3.55 4.58 24.83
CA ALA A 269 4.85 5.20 24.55
C ALA A 269 5.24 6.20 25.65
N ARG A 270 6.46 6.07 26.17
CA ARG A 270 7.07 6.95 27.17
C ARG A 270 8.11 7.90 26.58
N GLY A 271 8.50 7.67 25.32
CA GLY A 271 9.46 8.48 24.58
C GLY A 271 8.94 9.89 24.30
N GLU A 272 9.86 10.84 24.29
CA GLU A 272 9.61 12.19 23.78
C GLU A 272 9.41 12.15 22.25
N TRP A 273 10.11 11.22 21.61
CA TRP A 273 10.06 10.97 20.17
C TRP A 273 9.41 9.63 19.90
N VAL A 274 8.63 9.58 18.83
CA VAL A 274 7.94 8.38 18.35
C VAL A 274 8.37 8.10 16.92
N ALA A 275 8.62 6.83 16.63
CA ALA A 275 8.77 6.33 15.27
C ALA A 275 7.88 5.11 15.07
N PHE A 276 7.47 4.86 13.83
CA PHE A 276 6.64 3.71 13.46
C PHE A 276 7.48 2.76 12.61
N LEU A 277 7.54 1.50 13.03
CA LEU A 277 8.26 0.45 12.33
C LEU A 277 7.28 -0.64 11.98
N ASP A 278 7.14 -0.92 10.69
CA ASP A 278 6.32 -2.02 10.21
C ASP A 278 6.96 -3.36 10.61
N HIS A 279 6.11 -4.34 10.89
CA HIS A 279 6.51 -5.61 11.51
C HIS A 279 7.38 -6.52 10.61
N ASP A 280 7.51 -6.14 9.33
CA ASP A 280 8.26 -6.80 8.27
C ASP A 280 9.36 -5.91 7.67
N ASP A 281 9.64 -4.76 8.29
CA ASP A 281 10.73 -3.87 7.93
C ASP A 281 11.93 -3.98 8.88
N LEU A 282 13.09 -3.52 8.40
CA LEU A 282 14.35 -3.53 9.14
C LEU A 282 14.93 -2.13 9.21
N LEU A 283 15.50 -1.78 10.36
CA LEU A 283 16.28 -0.56 10.51
C LEU A 283 17.77 -0.83 10.36
N GLU A 284 18.47 0.09 9.68
CA GLU A 284 19.93 0.10 9.70
C GLU A 284 20.45 0.34 11.12
N PRO A 285 21.58 -0.27 11.55
CA PRO A 285 22.05 -0.23 12.94
C PRO A 285 22.32 1.17 13.50
N ASP A 286 22.51 2.17 12.64
CA ASP A 286 22.72 3.56 13.00
C ASP A 286 21.49 4.46 12.83
N ALA A 287 20.33 3.93 12.41
CA ALA A 287 19.14 4.71 12.10
C ALA A 287 18.71 5.64 13.26
N LEU A 288 18.60 5.11 14.49
CA LEU A 288 18.25 5.93 15.66
C LEU A 288 19.34 6.96 15.98
N PHE A 289 20.61 6.61 15.79
CA PHE A 289 21.73 7.52 16.03
C PHE A 289 21.70 8.72 15.08
N GLN A 290 21.45 8.48 13.78
CA GLN A 290 21.41 9.55 12.79
C GLN A 290 20.30 10.55 13.12
N ASN A 291 19.12 10.06 13.51
CA ASN A 291 18.00 10.91 13.91
C ASN A 291 18.33 11.77 15.14
N VAL A 292 18.91 11.18 16.19
CA VAL A 292 19.30 11.97 17.39
C VAL A 292 20.48 12.91 17.11
N SER A 293 21.34 12.58 16.14
CA SER A 293 22.43 13.46 15.69
C SER A 293 21.91 14.75 15.04
N VAL A 294 20.78 14.70 14.34
CA VAL A 294 20.09 15.89 13.82
C VAL A 294 19.70 16.81 14.98
N LEU A 295 19.16 16.25 16.06
CA LEU A 295 18.75 17.01 17.25
C LEU A 295 19.93 17.71 17.95
N GLN A 296 21.15 17.18 17.82
CA GLN A 296 22.34 17.86 18.36
C GLN A 296 22.67 19.14 17.59
N LYS A 297 22.31 19.20 16.30
CA LYS A 297 22.55 20.34 15.42
C LYS A 297 21.44 21.37 15.52
N ASP A 298 20.21 20.89 15.60
CA ASP A 298 19.02 21.71 15.70
C ASP A 298 17.98 21.06 16.62
N SER A 299 17.83 21.62 17.82
CA SER A 299 16.87 21.14 18.82
C SER A 299 15.43 21.59 18.55
N CYS A 300 15.21 22.51 17.60
CA CYS A 300 13.90 23.04 17.24
C CYS A 300 13.17 22.15 16.22
N VAL A 301 13.80 21.08 15.76
CA VAL A 301 13.18 20.11 14.85
C VAL A 301 12.05 19.35 15.54
N ASP A 302 10.99 19.12 14.79
CA ASP A 302 9.75 18.47 15.24
C ASP A 302 9.44 17.17 14.49
N LEU A 303 9.96 17.04 13.27
CA LEU A 303 9.80 15.90 12.38
C LEU A 303 11.13 15.65 11.66
N ILE A 304 11.56 14.38 11.63
CA ILE A 304 12.70 13.91 10.83
C ILE A 304 12.22 12.72 9.99
N TYR A 305 12.66 12.64 8.74
CA TYR A 305 12.42 11.50 7.87
C TYR A 305 13.72 11.05 7.21
N SER A 306 13.78 9.77 6.84
CA SER A 306 14.93 9.19 6.14
C SER A 306 14.55 8.63 4.78
N ASP A 307 15.55 8.45 3.93
CA ASP A 307 15.47 7.57 2.76
C ASP A 307 15.10 6.14 3.19
N GLU A 308 14.58 5.37 2.24
CA GLU A 308 14.22 3.97 2.41
C GLU A 308 14.67 3.14 1.20
N ASP A 309 14.74 1.83 1.36
CA ASP A 309 15.07 0.89 0.29
C ASP A 309 14.27 -0.38 0.49
N LYS A 310 14.04 -1.12 -0.61
CA LYS A 310 13.29 -2.37 -0.57
C LYS A 310 14.24 -3.55 -0.44
N LEU A 311 14.00 -4.37 0.57
CA LEU A 311 14.68 -5.65 0.72
C LEU A 311 14.04 -6.67 -0.24
N THR A 312 14.84 -7.16 -1.19
CA THR A 312 14.41 -8.20 -2.15
C THR A 312 15.17 -9.51 -1.90
N GLU A 313 14.80 -10.60 -2.59
CA GLU A 313 15.55 -11.87 -2.55
C GLU A 313 17.03 -11.70 -2.94
N ASP A 314 17.34 -10.69 -3.77
CA ASP A 314 18.68 -10.36 -4.24
C ASP A 314 19.38 -9.30 -3.36
N GLY A 315 18.77 -8.92 -2.23
CA GLY A 315 19.20 -7.87 -1.32
C GLY A 315 18.54 -6.52 -1.60
N LEU A 316 19.13 -5.45 -1.05
CA LEU A 316 18.69 -4.06 -1.27
C LEU A 316 18.90 -3.66 -2.74
N GLY A 317 17.97 -2.93 -3.34
CA GLY A 317 18.06 -2.66 -4.77
C GLY A 317 16.97 -1.79 -5.38
N SER A 318 16.11 -1.15 -4.59
CA SER A 318 15.12 -0.19 -5.06
C SER A 318 15.05 0.99 -4.10
N PRO A 319 16.13 1.79 -4.01
CA PRO A 319 16.19 2.91 -3.09
C PRO A 319 15.19 4.00 -3.49
N ILE A 320 14.57 4.58 -2.47
CA ILE A 320 13.75 5.77 -2.56
C ILE A 320 14.52 6.86 -1.82
N LEU A 321 15.28 7.63 -2.60
CA LEU A 321 16.02 8.80 -2.10
C LEU A 321 15.06 10.00 -2.13
N LYS A 322 14.72 10.50 -0.94
CA LYS A 322 13.71 11.53 -0.74
C LYS A 322 14.34 12.92 -0.88
N PRO A 323 13.63 13.88 -1.47
CA PRO A 323 14.14 15.25 -1.57
C PRO A 323 14.12 15.94 -0.20
N ASP A 324 14.69 17.15 -0.15
CA ASP A 324 14.44 18.09 0.93
C ASP A 324 12.93 18.38 1.05
N TRP A 325 12.51 18.87 2.23
CA TRP A 325 11.10 19.12 2.54
C TRP A 325 10.44 20.02 1.49
N SER A 326 9.37 19.52 0.89
CA SER A 326 8.58 20.21 -0.12
C SER A 326 7.09 20.01 0.17
N PRO A 327 6.40 21.03 0.71
CA PRO A 327 4.98 20.90 1.03
C PRO A 327 4.13 20.66 -0.22
N ASP A 328 4.47 21.27 -1.35
CA ASP A 328 3.74 21.06 -2.62
C ASP A 328 3.85 19.62 -3.12
N PHE A 329 5.04 19.02 -2.98
CA PHE A 329 5.25 17.64 -3.38
C PHE A 329 4.56 16.69 -2.41
N PHE A 330 4.65 16.97 -1.11
CA PHE A 330 3.97 16.20 -0.07
C PHE A 330 2.46 16.17 -0.29
N LEU A 331 1.82 17.32 -0.53
CA LEU A 331 0.38 17.42 -0.80
C LEU A 331 -0.05 16.65 -2.07
N SER A 332 0.88 16.39 -2.99
CA SER A 332 0.63 15.63 -4.22
C SER A 332 0.84 14.13 -4.04
N CYS A 333 1.75 13.72 -3.16
CA CYS A 333 2.01 12.32 -2.82
C CYS A 333 2.73 12.20 -1.46
N ASN A 334 2.34 11.19 -0.67
CA ASN A 334 3.09 10.82 0.53
C ASN A 334 4.47 10.27 0.15
N TYR A 335 5.48 11.13 0.14
CA TYR A 335 6.87 10.73 -0.10
C TYR A 335 7.67 10.53 1.19
N LEU A 336 7.10 10.90 2.35
CA LEU A 336 7.78 10.78 3.64
C LEU A 336 7.86 9.32 4.09
N CYS A 337 6.77 8.56 3.95
CA CYS A 337 6.68 7.11 4.20
C CYS A 337 7.51 6.66 5.43
N HIS A 338 8.41 5.69 5.26
CA HIS A 338 9.23 5.13 6.34
C HIS A 338 10.69 5.57 6.19
N LEU A 339 11.46 5.86 7.22
CA LEU A 339 11.10 5.97 8.61
C LEU A 339 10.86 7.45 8.95
N ILE A 340 9.79 7.72 9.69
CA ILE A 340 9.49 9.04 10.26
C ILE A 340 9.72 9.04 11.78
N PHE A 341 10.28 10.13 12.28
CA PHE A 341 10.42 10.45 13.69
C PHE A 341 9.68 11.74 13.97
N LEU A 342 8.79 11.69 14.95
CA LEU A 342 7.89 12.78 15.31
C LEU A 342 7.95 13.02 16.80
N ARG A 343 7.81 14.28 17.24
CA ARG A 343 7.53 14.54 18.65
C ARG A 343 6.20 13.90 19.03
N ARG A 344 6.21 13.11 20.10
CA ARG A 344 5.01 12.46 20.64
C ARG A 344 3.88 13.45 20.87
N GLN A 345 4.21 14.62 21.41
CA GLN A 345 3.23 15.66 21.73
C GLN A 345 2.48 16.13 20.47
N LEU A 346 3.15 16.28 19.33
CA LEU A 346 2.51 16.70 18.09
C LEU A 346 1.51 15.67 17.58
N ILE A 347 1.87 14.38 17.64
CA ILE A 347 0.95 13.28 17.29
C ILE A 347 -0.30 13.34 18.19
N CYS A 348 -0.12 13.59 19.49
CA CYS A 348 -1.24 13.73 20.42
C CYS A 348 -2.08 14.98 20.15
N ASP A 349 -1.46 16.10 19.80
CA ASP A 349 -2.14 17.38 19.55
C ASP A 349 -3.02 17.34 18.29
N VAL A 350 -2.61 16.58 17.27
CA VAL A 350 -3.42 16.36 16.05
C VAL A 350 -4.49 15.28 16.21
N GLY A 351 -4.49 14.55 17.32
CA GLY A 351 -5.52 13.55 17.64
C GLY A 351 -5.15 12.09 17.36
N GLY A 352 -3.92 11.82 16.92
CA GLY A 352 -3.45 10.47 16.58
C GLY A 352 -4.00 9.97 15.24
N PHE A 353 -4.04 8.65 15.07
CA PHE A 353 -4.46 8.03 13.81
C PHE A 353 -5.98 7.83 13.74
N HIS A 354 -6.56 8.02 12.56
CA HIS A 354 -7.98 7.80 12.30
C HIS A 354 -8.23 6.42 11.65
N SER A 355 -8.96 5.53 12.34
CA SER A 355 -9.22 4.16 11.86
C SER A 355 -10.06 4.07 10.59
N ASP A 356 -10.81 5.11 10.23
CA ASP A 356 -11.52 5.20 8.96
C ASP A 356 -10.59 5.46 7.75
N LEU A 357 -9.31 5.74 8.02
CA LEU A 357 -8.26 6.00 7.03
C LEU A 357 -7.16 4.93 7.04
N ASP A 358 -7.43 3.75 7.63
CA ASP A 358 -6.56 2.58 7.52
C ASP A 358 -6.22 2.27 6.04
N GLY A 359 -4.92 2.13 5.76
CA GLY A 359 -4.33 2.03 4.42
C GLY A 359 -3.70 3.34 3.91
N SER A 360 -4.01 4.47 4.55
CA SER A 360 -3.40 5.79 4.30
C SER A 360 -3.16 6.59 5.58
N GLN A 361 -3.18 5.89 6.73
CA GLN A 361 -3.17 6.48 8.07
C GLN A 361 -1.88 7.26 8.36
N ASP A 362 -0.77 6.84 7.77
CA ASP A 362 0.53 7.50 7.87
C ASP A 362 0.52 8.86 7.15
N TYR A 363 -0.09 8.91 5.97
CA TYR A 363 -0.24 10.16 5.22
C TYR A 363 -1.21 11.12 5.91
N ASP A 364 -2.34 10.61 6.39
CA ASP A 364 -3.33 11.39 7.15
C ASP A 364 -2.73 12.04 8.39
N LEU A 365 -1.95 11.29 9.17
CA LEU A 365 -1.31 11.83 10.38
C LEU A 365 -0.39 13.02 10.09
N LEU A 366 0.21 13.06 8.89
CA LEU A 366 1.21 14.04 8.49
C LEU A 366 0.60 15.27 7.78
N LEU A 367 -0.67 15.21 7.36
CA LEU A 367 -1.42 16.32 6.74
C LEU A 367 -2.00 17.27 7.78
#